data_AF-A0A8T4GBE3-F1
#
_entry.id   AF-A0A8T4GBE3-F1
#
_cell.length_a   1.000
_cell.length_b   1.000
_cell.length_c   1.000
_cell.angle_alpha   90.00
_cell.angle_beta   90.00
_cell.angle_gamma   90.00
#
_symmetry.space_group_name_H-M   'P 1'
#
loop_
_entity.id
_entity.type
_entity.pdbx_description
1 polymer ?
#
loop_
_entity_poly.entity_id
_entity_poly.type
_entity_poly.pdbx_seq_one_letter_code
_entity_poly.pdbx_strand_id
1 'polypeptide(L)' 'MKSEEVMVKALKILERELSSEEFLIYLQTITERTGDSVKELRDKTGNLSLDEVLKLVKEKA' A
#
# COMPACT_ATOMS: atom_id res chain seq x y z
N MET A 1 5.61 -3.92 -21.63
CA MET A 1 5.75 -5.32 -22.08
C MET A 1 7.00 -6.01 -21.53
N LYS A 2 8.25 -5.74 -21.95
CA LYS A 2 9.43 -6.44 -21.36
C LYS A 2 9.71 -6.11 -19.88
N SER A 3 9.50 -4.86 -19.48
CA SER A 3 9.71 -4.40 -18.10
C SER A 3 8.74 -5.05 -17.10
N GLU A 4 7.46 -5.17 -17.47
CA GLU A 4 6.43 -5.83 -16.65
C GLU A 4 6.71 -7.32 -16.47
N GLU A 5 7.08 -8.02 -17.54
CA GLU A 5 7.44 -9.44 -17.45
C GLU A 5 8.66 -9.69 -16.56
N VAL A 6 9.66 -8.81 -16.62
CA VAL A 6 10.84 -8.87 -15.74
C VAL A 6 10.45 -8.61 -14.28
N MET A 7 9.61 -7.62 -14.02
CA MET A 7 9.08 -7.33 -12.68
C MET A 7 8.30 -8.53 -12.10
N VAL A 8 7.39 -9.11 -12.90
CA VAL A 8 6.62 -10.28 -12.47
C VAL A 8 7.54 -11.47 -12.17
N LYS A 9 8.58 -11.69 -12.99
CA LYS A 9 9.57 -12.75 -12.72
C LYS A 9 10.35 -12.49 -11.44
N ALA A 10 10.79 -11.25 -11.20
CA ALA A 10 11.52 -10.86 -10.00
C ALA A 10 10.67 -11.07 -8.74
N LEU A 11 9.41 -10.61 -8.74
CA LEU A 11 8.49 -10.78 -7.60
C LEU A 11 8.25 -12.25 -7.27
N LYS A 12 8.08 -13.11 -8.29
CA LYS A 12 7.91 -14.57 -8.08
C LYS A 12 9.13 -15.26 -7.48
N ILE A 13 10.33 -14.78 -7.77
CA ILE A 13 11.56 -15.30 -7.16
C ILE A 13 11.60 -14.87 -5.69
N LEU A 14 11.37 -13.58 -5.43
CA LEU A 14 11.41 -13.02 -4.08
C LEU A 14 10.36 -13.63 -3.16
N GLU A 15 9.15 -13.88 -3.66
CA GLU A 15 8.07 -14.55 -2.91
C GLU A 15 8.43 -15.98 -2.49
N ARG A 16 9.33 -16.65 -3.22
CA ARG A 16 9.80 -18.01 -2.88
C ARG A 16 10.96 -18.02 -1.90
N GLU A 17 11.85 -17.03 -2.01
CA GLU A 17 13.12 -17.00 -1.26
C GLU A 17 13.02 -16.21 0.05
N LEU A 18 12.07 -15.28 0.15
CA LEU A 18 11.88 -14.43 1.33
C LEU A 18 10.72 -14.92 2.19
N SER A 19 10.86 -14.76 3.50
CA SER A 19 9.71 -14.80 4.40
C SER A 19 8.73 -13.67 4.08
N SER A 20 7.47 -13.81 4.52
CA SER A 20 6.46 -12.75 4.32
C SER A 20 6.90 -11.40 4.87
N GLU A 21 7.64 -11.38 5.98
CA GLU A 21 8.17 -10.15 6.58
C GLU A 21 9.26 -9.51 5.72
N GLU A 22 10.25 -10.29 5.28
CA GLU A 22 11.32 -9.81 4.41
C GLU A 22 10.79 -9.32 3.06
N PHE A 23 9.79 -10.01 2.50
CA PHE A 23 9.13 -9.61 1.27
C PHE A 23 8.41 -8.27 1.42
N LEU A 24 7.71 -8.03 2.53
CA LEU A 24 7.06 -6.75 2.83
C LEU A 24 8.08 -5.62 3.00
N ILE A 25 9.20 -5.87 3.70
CA ILE A 25 10.29 -4.91 3.85
C ILE A 25 10.90 -4.55 2.49
N TYR A 26 11.10 -5.55 1.62
CA TYR A 26 11.57 -5.33 0.26
C TYR A 26 10.60 -4.41 -0.51
N LEU A 27 9.31 -4.74 -0.54
CA LEU A 27 8.30 -3.95 -1.22
C LEU A 27 8.27 -2.51 -0.70
N GLN A 28 8.33 -2.31 0.62
CA GLN A 28 8.37 -0.98 1.24
C GLN A 28 9.61 -0.18 0.83
N THR A 29 10.74 -0.85 0.59
CA THR A 29 12.01 -0.22 0.23
C THR A 29 12.01 0.23 -1.23
N ILE A 30 11.47 -0.60 -2.14
CA ILE A 30 11.47 -0.31 -3.58
C ILE A 30 10.28 0.54 -4.04
N THR A 31 9.19 0.54 -3.27
CA THR A 31 8.02 1.36 -3.58
C THR A 31 8.33 2.79 -3.19
N GLU A 32 8.37 3.68 -4.17
CA GLU A 32 8.45 5.11 -3.91
C GLU A 32 7.32 5.49 -2.96
N ARG A 33 7.69 6.07 -1.81
CA ARG A 33 6.72 6.65 -0.87
C ARG A 33 6.12 7.87 -1.55
N THR A 34 5.01 7.64 -2.26
CA THR A 34 4.24 8.70 -2.90
C THR A 34 3.14 9.13 -1.93
N GLY A 35 3.14 10.42 -1.59
CA GLY A 35 2.17 11.02 -0.68
C GLY A 35 2.47 10.80 0.80
N ASP A 36 1.80 11.60 1.63
CA ASP A 36 1.76 11.44 3.08
C ASP A 36 0.35 10.96 3.41
N SER A 37 0.16 9.64 3.49
CA SER A 37 -1.15 9.03 3.73
C SER A 37 -1.79 9.52 5.03
N VAL A 38 -0.98 9.89 6.04
CA VAL A 38 -1.47 10.43 7.31
C VAL A 38 -1.99 11.85 7.11
N LYS A 39 -1.26 12.69 6.38
CA LYS A 39 -1.69 14.03 5.99
C LYS A 39 -2.93 13.98 5.11
N GLU A 40 -2.96 13.12 4.10
CA GLU A 40 -4.10 12.99 3.19
C GLU A 40 -5.36 12.50 3.91
N LEU A 41 -5.22 11.55 4.83
CA LEU A 41 -6.33 11.11 5.67
C LEU A 41 -6.81 12.28 6.53
N ARG A 42 -5.90 13.00 7.19
CA ARG A 42 -6.24 14.17 8.01
C ARG A 42 -6.95 15.25 7.21
N ASP A 43 -6.48 15.55 6.01
CA ASP A 43 -7.07 16.56 5.12
C ASP A 43 -8.47 16.11 4.65
N LYS A 44 -8.66 14.82 4.35
CA LYS A 44 -9.95 14.24 3.93
C LYS A 44 -10.96 14.12 5.08
N THR A 45 -10.50 13.85 6.30
CA THR A 45 -11.38 13.64 7.47
C THR A 45 -11.52 14.88 8.35
N GLY A 46 -10.73 15.93 8.12
CA GLY A 46 -10.71 17.13 8.97
C GLY A 46 -12.05 17.87 9.05
N ASN A 47 -12.91 17.69 8.05
CA ASN A 47 -14.25 18.29 7.97
C ASN A 47 -15.37 17.26 8.19
N LEU A 48 -15.04 16.01 8.52
CA LEU A 48 -16.01 14.93 8.71
C LEU A 48 -16.25 14.69 10.19
N SER A 49 -17.51 14.45 10.55
CA SER A 49 -17.84 13.91 11.87
C SER A 49 -17.38 12.45 12.00
N LEU A 50 -17.23 12.00 13.25
CA LEU A 50 -16.81 10.64 13.54
C LEU A 50 -17.74 9.58 12.90
N ASP A 51 -19.05 9.84 12.90
CA ASP A 51 -20.04 8.94 12.32
C ASP A 51 -19.90 8.83 10.78
N GLU A 52 -19.56 9.93 10.12
CA GLU A 52 -19.30 9.96 8.68
C GLU A 52 -18.01 9.19 8.33
N VAL A 53 -16.97 9.34 9.14
CA VAL A 53 -15.72 8.57 8.99
C VAL A 53 -16.00 7.07 9.15
N LEU A 54 -16.77 6.68 10.17
CA LEU A 54 -17.11 5.28 10.42
C LEU A 54 -17.94 4.66 9.30
N LYS A 55 -18.82 5.44 8.65
CA LYS A 55 -19.59 4.98 7.49
C LYS A 55 -18.69 4.71 6.28
N LEU A 56 -17.73 5.59 6.01
CA LEU A 56 -16.76 5.44 4.91
C LEU A 56 -15.87 4.21 5.06
N VAL A 57 -15.50 3.86 6.29
CA VAL A 57 -14.70 2.65 6.58
C VAL A 57 -15.53 1.38 6.38
N LYS A 58 -16.82 1.39 6.77
CA LYS A 58 -17.71 0.23 6.62
C LYS A 58 -18.11 -0.06 5.17
N GLU A 59 -18.16 0.95 4.30
CA GLU A 59 -18.51 0.76 2.88
C GLU A 59 -17.34 0.25 2.03
N LYS A 60 -16.11 0.30 2.53
CA LYS A 60 -14.90 -0.14 1.82
C LYS A 60 -14.27 -1.43 2.37
N ALA A 61 -14.82 -1.99 3.44
CA ALA A 61 -14.45 -3.29 4.01
C ALA A 61 -15.29 -4.41 3.37
#